data_AF-R5PUI4-F1
#
_entry.id   AF-R5PUI4-F1
#
_cell.length_a   1.000
_cell.length_b   1.000
_cell.length_c   1.000
_cell.angle_alpha   90.00
_cell.angle_beta   90.00
_cell.angle_gamma   90.00
#
_symmetry.space_group_name_H-M   'P 1'
#
loop_
_entity.id
_entity.type
_entity.pdbx_description
1 polymer ?
#
loop_
_entity_poly.entity_id
_entity_poly.type
_entity_poly.pdbx_seq_one_letter_code
_entity_poly.pdbx_strand_id
1 'polypeptide(L)'
;MSVDRGIIVAPVTIDDVKQVLGESTNDLAALCRSSNINMMSKYKPVPLAETFVTDSLNADMRTWTAKSDTGWWIGNPNGVFGMRTVNDVQQAKELGRWTYNKPTGTSEAPYRLSDFIGYNSNENENNFPLRAVVYGYSENNVVYDDNVVCILFQGGDDPVYPNNTFSLGDLLNMLRKGLGDNIYPAVCIYNETNKKKVFVSSDVPMKPGVMNDEITIFRVDFKHGGKIYEGEILDVNYRGCLLDYKVGDRLTFIPLLCSTTGHDPTTFPQCIVCPAVKNTVEFCDAYVTLPLAKSDDKPVTTKTIVVNISNLKLRQEVGQMLYYDNNDNTAGVIKSETLLKVSFTLSTDYLSNLRIRLVGESDDGEGTYLKTDDVSIGINDVINFAINEKSFKMKSYGSLSDAQKGVNADYSFGIPTQIAYAERENTKCPDWTVRIELEADKATGPDSNTLYEFKFDGGGVSADGVILNEKY
;
A
#
# COMPACT_ATOMS: atom_id res chain seq x y z
N MET A 1 8.65 42.15 -13.53
CA MET A 1 7.90 40.89 -13.43
C MET A 1 7.29 40.86 -12.06
N SER A 2 5.96 40.72 -12.00
CA SER A 2 5.21 40.67 -10.75
C SER A 2 4.93 39.21 -10.37
N VAL A 3 5.92 38.32 -10.55
CA VAL A 3 5.83 36.92 -10.14
C VAL A 3 6.96 36.63 -9.16
N ASP A 4 6.61 36.41 -7.90
CA ASP A 4 7.54 36.02 -6.83
C ASP A 4 7.34 34.54 -6.52
N ARG A 5 8.30 33.71 -6.93
CA ARG A 5 8.31 32.25 -6.68
C ARG A 5 6.98 31.56 -7.04
N GLY A 6 6.41 31.88 -8.20
CA GLY A 6 5.14 31.30 -8.68
C GLY A 6 3.87 31.90 -8.08
N ILE A 7 3.99 33.00 -7.32
CA ILE A 7 2.86 33.82 -6.87
C ILE A 7 2.82 35.11 -7.67
N ILE A 8 1.67 35.45 -8.25
CA ILE A 8 1.46 36.75 -8.89
C ILE A 8 1.27 37.81 -7.80
N VAL A 9 2.06 38.89 -7.83
CA VAL A 9 2.00 40.02 -6.89
C VAL A 9 1.42 41.26 -7.57
N ALA A 10 0.87 42.19 -6.81
CA ALA A 10 0.40 43.47 -7.35
C ALA A 10 1.58 44.41 -7.70
N PRO A 11 1.46 45.25 -8.74
CA PRO A 11 0.37 45.31 -9.71
C PRO A 11 0.42 44.11 -10.69
N VAL A 12 -0.76 43.56 -10.99
CA VAL A 12 -0.93 42.43 -11.92
C VAL A 12 -1.09 42.92 -13.36
N THR A 13 -0.43 42.25 -14.30
CA THR A 13 -0.57 42.49 -15.74
C THR A 13 -1.03 41.22 -16.48
N ILE A 14 -1.48 41.39 -17.73
CA ILE A 14 -1.83 40.27 -18.61
C ILE A 14 -0.61 39.36 -18.85
N ASP A 15 0.59 39.92 -18.94
CA ASP A 15 1.81 39.14 -19.17
C ASP A 15 2.18 38.26 -17.98
N ASP A 16 1.97 38.73 -16.74
CA ASP A 16 2.21 37.91 -15.54
C ASP A 16 1.29 36.67 -15.54
N VAL A 17 0.00 36.85 -15.85
CA VAL A 17 -0.99 35.77 -15.89
C VAL A 17 -0.66 34.77 -17.01
N LYS A 18 -0.35 35.27 -18.21
CA LYS A 18 0.06 34.43 -19.34
C LYS A 18 1.27 33.57 -19.03
N GLN A 19 2.31 34.19 -18.45
CA GLN A 19 3.53 33.50 -18.10
C GLN A 19 3.25 32.37 -17.11
N VAL A 20 2.46 32.65 -16.08
CA VAL A 20 2.14 31.68 -15.03
C VAL A 20 1.23 30.55 -15.52
N LEU A 21 0.25 30.85 -16.39
CA LEU A 21 -0.64 29.84 -16.97
C LEU A 21 -0.03 29.11 -18.18
N GLY A 22 1.13 29.55 -18.68
CA GLY A 22 1.74 29.03 -19.91
C GLY A 22 0.92 29.34 -21.17
N GLU A 23 0.19 30.46 -21.18
CA GLU A 23 -0.73 30.88 -22.23
C GLU A 23 -0.10 31.95 -23.15
N SER A 24 -0.45 31.95 -24.44
CA SER A 24 0.05 32.94 -25.41
C SER A 24 -0.91 34.10 -25.68
N THR A 25 -2.16 34.00 -25.22
CA THR A 25 -3.24 34.96 -25.48
C THR A 25 -3.19 36.20 -24.58
N ASN A 26 -3.49 37.37 -25.12
CA ASN A 26 -3.71 38.60 -24.34
C ASN A 26 -5.17 38.81 -23.91
N ASP A 27 -6.08 37.91 -24.31
CA ASP A 27 -7.49 37.99 -23.98
C ASP A 27 -7.71 37.54 -22.53
N LEU A 28 -8.08 38.50 -21.66
CA LEU A 28 -8.43 38.23 -20.27
C LEU A 28 -9.54 37.18 -20.14
N ALA A 29 -10.52 37.19 -21.05
CA ALA A 29 -11.60 36.21 -21.02
C ALA A 29 -11.09 34.80 -21.28
N ALA A 30 -10.08 34.62 -22.14
CA ALA A 30 -9.44 33.33 -22.39
C ALA A 30 -8.60 32.90 -21.17
N LEU A 31 -7.83 33.81 -20.58
CA LEU A 31 -7.01 33.53 -19.38
C LEU A 31 -7.86 33.10 -18.18
N CYS A 32 -8.97 33.80 -17.90
CA CYS A 32 -9.90 33.43 -16.84
C CYS A 32 -10.60 32.09 -17.06
N ARG A 33 -10.59 31.56 -18.28
CA ARG A 33 -11.20 30.27 -18.65
C ARG A 33 -10.18 29.16 -18.91
N SER A 34 -8.88 29.47 -18.85
CA SER A 34 -7.80 28.54 -19.18
C SER A 34 -7.98 27.20 -18.45
N SER A 35 -7.66 26.12 -19.15
CA SER A 35 -7.55 24.80 -18.52
C SER A 35 -6.41 24.77 -17.51
N ASN A 36 -5.38 25.60 -17.65
CA ASN A 36 -4.17 25.55 -16.83
C ASN A 36 -4.31 26.28 -15.47
N ILE A 37 -5.51 26.74 -15.12
CA ILE A 37 -5.78 27.36 -13.82
C ILE A 37 -5.63 26.29 -12.73
N ASN A 38 -4.79 26.60 -11.74
CA ASN A 38 -4.63 25.85 -10.52
C ASN A 38 -5.86 26.06 -9.62
N MET A 39 -6.71 25.04 -9.52
CA MET A 39 -7.89 25.06 -8.66
C MET A 39 -7.54 25.16 -7.16
N MET A 40 -6.32 24.81 -6.76
CA MET A 40 -5.87 24.90 -5.36
C MET A 40 -5.44 26.31 -4.97
N SER A 41 -5.17 27.19 -5.94
CA SER A 41 -4.90 28.60 -5.64
C SER A 41 -6.12 29.20 -4.92
N LYS A 42 -5.87 29.85 -3.79
CA LYS A 42 -6.91 30.59 -3.06
C LYS A 42 -7.45 31.69 -3.95
N TYR A 43 -6.57 32.53 -4.47
CA TYR A 43 -6.91 33.66 -5.33
C TYR A 43 -6.86 33.20 -6.79
N LYS A 44 -8.00 32.73 -7.29
CA LYS A 44 -8.21 32.30 -8.68
C LYS A 44 -9.47 32.98 -9.23
N PRO A 45 -9.67 33.06 -10.55
CA PRO A 45 -10.88 33.65 -11.13
C PRO A 45 -12.15 32.98 -10.61
N VAL A 46 -13.07 33.75 -10.03
CA VAL A 46 -14.30 33.18 -9.47
C VAL A 46 -15.55 33.83 -10.07
N PRO A 47 -16.68 33.10 -10.12
CA PRO A 47 -17.95 33.70 -10.47
C PRO A 47 -18.42 34.52 -9.28
N LEU A 48 -18.28 35.84 -9.33
CA LEU A 48 -18.73 36.75 -8.28
C LEU A 48 -19.35 38.01 -8.91
N ALA A 49 -20.59 38.36 -8.57
CA ALA A 49 -21.32 39.51 -9.13
C ALA A 49 -20.80 40.89 -8.66
N GLU A 50 -19.48 41.11 -8.76
CA GLU A 50 -18.79 42.34 -8.39
C GLU A 50 -17.71 42.65 -9.41
N THR A 51 -17.66 43.87 -9.94
CA THR A 51 -16.57 44.31 -10.83
C THR A 51 -15.26 44.52 -10.07
N PHE A 52 -15.35 44.95 -8.80
CA PHE A 52 -14.24 45.14 -7.90
C PHE A 52 -14.59 44.51 -6.57
N VAL A 53 -13.72 43.63 -6.07
CA VAL A 53 -13.92 42.96 -4.79
C VAL A 53 -13.82 43.97 -3.63
N THR A 54 -14.60 43.75 -2.58
CA THR A 54 -14.63 44.66 -1.42
C THR A 54 -13.63 44.31 -0.31
N ASP A 55 -12.95 43.17 -0.44
CA ASP A 55 -11.86 42.75 0.44
C ASP A 55 -10.62 43.61 0.26
N SER A 56 -9.75 43.64 1.27
CA SER A 56 -8.58 44.51 1.28
C SER A 56 -7.31 43.75 0.90
N LEU A 57 -6.57 44.25 -0.09
CA LEU A 57 -5.24 43.76 -0.41
C LEU A 57 -4.27 44.15 0.71
N ASN A 58 -3.50 43.19 1.19
CA ASN A 58 -2.54 43.41 2.27
C ASN A 58 -1.27 44.11 1.77
N ALA A 59 -0.48 44.64 2.71
CA ALA A 59 0.77 45.34 2.40
C ALA A 59 1.84 44.48 1.71
N ASP A 60 1.72 43.15 1.79
CA ASP A 60 2.59 42.21 1.08
C ASP A 60 2.28 42.07 -0.42
N MET A 61 1.23 42.77 -0.90
CA MET A 61 0.80 42.82 -2.29
C MET A 61 0.45 41.45 -2.91
N ARG A 62 0.21 40.43 -2.07
CA ARG A 62 -0.08 39.06 -2.53
C ARG A 62 -1.08 38.29 -1.68
N THR A 63 -1.51 38.82 -0.55
CA THR A 63 -2.58 38.23 0.27
C THR A 63 -3.71 39.23 0.48
N TRP A 64 -4.91 38.70 0.76
CA TRP A 64 -6.11 39.49 0.96
C TRP A 64 -6.67 39.27 2.37
N THR A 65 -7.22 40.32 2.97
CA THR A 65 -8.01 40.25 4.19
C THR A 65 -9.49 40.32 3.85
N ALA A 66 -10.24 39.28 4.26
CA ALA A 66 -11.68 39.24 4.05
C ALA A 66 -12.40 40.33 4.86
N LYS A 67 -13.35 41.02 4.24
CA LYS A 67 -14.22 42.02 4.88
C LYS A 67 -15.33 41.39 5.71
N SER A 68 -15.66 40.12 5.42
CA SER A 68 -16.66 39.32 6.13
C SER A 68 -16.09 37.94 6.46
N ASP A 69 -16.90 37.07 7.07
CA ASP A 69 -16.51 35.69 7.40
C ASP A 69 -16.10 34.85 6.16
N THR A 70 -16.46 35.31 4.95
CA THR A 70 -16.02 34.71 3.69
C THR A 70 -15.37 35.76 2.79
N GLY A 71 -14.19 35.45 2.24
CA GLY A 71 -13.54 36.31 1.24
C GLY A 71 -14.08 36.08 -0.17
N TRP A 72 -13.82 37.04 -1.06
CA TRP A 72 -14.25 37.03 -2.46
C TRP A 72 -13.87 35.74 -3.21
N TRP A 73 -12.77 35.10 -2.83
CA TRP A 73 -12.23 33.88 -3.44
C TRP A 73 -13.12 32.65 -3.31
N ILE A 74 -14.17 32.71 -2.49
CA ILE A 74 -15.20 31.66 -2.42
C ILE A 74 -16.25 31.84 -3.52
N GLY A 75 -16.33 33.02 -4.16
CA GLY A 75 -17.27 33.33 -5.24
C GLY A 75 -18.70 33.62 -4.77
N ASN A 76 -19.63 33.55 -5.72
CA ASN A 76 -21.07 33.72 -5.55
C ASN A 76 -21.66 32.73 -4.51
N PRO A 77 -22.93 32.88 -4.10
CA PRO A 77 -23.58 31.97 -3.15
C PRO A 77 -23.45 30.48 -3.50
N ASN A 78 -23.41 30.13 -4.79
CA ASN A 78 -23.22 28.76 -5.28
C ASN A 78 -21.77 28.24 -5.22
N GLY A 79 -20.83 29.07 -4.74
CA GLY A 79 -19.44 28.72 -4.53
C GLY A 79 -18.56 28.67 -5.79
N VAL A 80 -17.25 28.69 -5.56
CA VAL A 80 -16.20 28.49 -6.57
C VAL A 80 -16.12 27.04 -7.04
N PHE A 81 -16.55 26.09 -6.20
CA PHE A 81 -16.74 24.70 -6.60
C PHE A 81 -18.23 24.39 -6.67
N GLY A 82 -18.69 24.03 -7.87
CA GLY A 82 -20.03 23.53 -8.12
C GLY A 82 -20.18 22.15 -7.52
N MET A 83 -21.06 22.04 -6.55
CA MET A 83 -21.43 20.83 -5.85
C MET A 83 -22.94 20.65 -5.90
N ARG A 84 -23.39 19.40 -5.96
CA ARG A 84 -24.82 19.07 -5.98
C ARG A 84 -25.14 18.26 -4.76
N THR A 85 -26.23 18.62 -4.09
CA THR A 85 -26.82 17.75 -3.10
C THR A 85 -27.49 16.56 -3.77
N VAL A 86 -27.28 15.38 -3.23
CA VAL A 86 -27.80 14.10 -3.71
C VAL A 86 -28.64 13.46 -2.61
N ASN A 87 -29.71 12.78 -3.00
CA ASN A 87 -30.69 12.20 -2.07
C ASN A 87 -30.77 10.67 -2.17
N ASP A 88 -30.02 10.08 -3.10
CA ASP A 88 -29.92 8.65 -3.27
C ASP A 88 -28.59 8.26 -3.93
N VAL A 89 -28.35 6.95 -4.00
CA VAL A 89 -27.12 6.39 -4.55
C VAL A 89 -26.99 6.64 -6.05
N GLN A 90 -28.08 6.67 -6.80
CA GLN A 90 -28.04 6.91 -8.24
C GLN A 90 -27.59 8.36 -8.52
N GLN A 91 -28.19 9.33 -7.81
CA GLN A 91 -27.78 10.73 -7.88
C GLN A 91 -26.33 10.92 -7.43
N ALA A 92 -25.88 10.21 -6.39
CA ALA A 92 -24.48 10.25 -5.96
C ALA A 92 -23.53 9.85 -7.10
N LYS A 93 -23.88 8.83 -7.89
CA LYS A 93 -23.06 8.34 -9.00
C LYS A 93 -23.14 9.23 -10.24
N GLU A 94 -24.30 9.80 -10.54
CA GLU A 94 -24.53 10.59 -11.76
C GLU A 94 -24.18 12.07 -11.61
N LEU A 95 -24.43 12.64 -10.42
CA LEU A 95 -24.39 14.09 -10.15
C LEU A 95 -23.35 14.47 -9.09
N GLY A 96 -22.74 13.51 -8.40
CA GLY A 96 -21.84 13.76 -7.27
C GLY A 96 -20.50 14.39 -7.63
N ARG A 97 -20.17 14.53 -8.91
CA ARG A 97 -18.90 15.11 -9.37
C ARG A 97 -18.88 16.63 -9.15
N TRP A 98 -17.77 17.11 -8.60
CA TRP A 98 -17.55 18.55 -8.40
C TRP A 98 -17.07 19.21 -9.68
N THR A 99 -17.34 20.49 -9.82
CA THR A 99 -16.83 21.31 -10.94
C THR A 99 -16.17 22.57 -10.42
N TYR A 100 -15.10 23.04 -11.05
CA TYR A 100 -14.64 24.41 -10.83
C TYR A 100 -15.49 25.36 -11.66
N ASN A 101 -16.24 26.20 -10.97
CA ASN A 101 -17.09 27.19 -11.61
C ASN A 101 -16.20 28.36 -12.05
N LYS A 102 -16.01 28.51 -13.37
CA LYS A 102 -15.27 29.64 -13.95
C LYS A 102 -16.20 30.84 -14.13
N PRO A 103 -15.69 32.09 -14.07
CA PRO A 103 -16.48 33.25 -14.48
C PRO A 103 -16.92 33.13 -15.94
N THR A 104 -18.05 33.74 -16.28
CA THR A 104 -18.65 33.66 -17.63
C THR A 104 -18.51 34.95 -18.43
N GLY A 105 -18.08 36.04 -17.79
CA GLY A 105 -17.97 37.38 -18.38
C GLY A 105 -19.27 38.19 -18.33
N THR A 106 -20.30 37.70 -17.65
CA THR A 106 -21.56 38.45 -17.43
C THR A 106 -21.42 39.41 -16.25
N SER A 107 -22.44 40.25 -16.00
CA SER A 107 -22.49 41.08 -14.77
C SER A 107 -22.44 40.25 -13.49
N GLU A 108 -22.98 39.03 -13.52
CA GLU A 108 -23.06 38.13 -12.37
C GLU A 108 -21.75 37.34 -12.13
N ALA A 109 -20.85 37.34 -13.11
CA ALA A 109 -19.58 36.61 -13.05
C ALA A 109 -18.57 37.23 -14.05
N PRO A 110 -18.14 38.50 -13.85
CA PRO A 110 -17.29 39.22 -14.77
C PRO A 110 -15.86 38.64 -14.77
N TYR A 111 -15.13 38.84 -15.86
CA TYR A 111 -13.71 38.55 -15.91
C TYR A 111 -12.92 39.67 -15.24
N ARG A 112 -12.09 39.34 -14.26
CA ARG A 112 -11.32 40.31 -13.49
C ARG A 112 -9.86 39.94 -13.46
N LEU A 113 -9.00 40.87 -13.90
CA LEU A 113 -7.56 40.68 -13.82
C LEU A 113 -7.05 40.67 -12.37
N SER A 114 -7.70 41.43 -11.48
CA SER A 114 -7.36 41.51 -10.06
C SER A 114 -7.54 40.20 -9.29
N ASP A 115 -8.36 39.27 -9.78
CA ASP A 115 -8.53 37.95 -9.15
C ASP A 115 -7.22 37.15 -9.16
N PHE A 116 -6.29 37.49 -10.06
CA PHE A 116 -4.98 36.85 -10.11
C PHE A 116 -3.97 37.44 -9.11
N ILE A 117 -4.29 38.53 -8.39
CA ILE A 117 -3.37 39.04 -7.36
C ILE A 117 -3.32 38.05 -6.20
N GLY A 118 -2.14 37.49 -5.97
CA GLY A 118 -1.88 36.41 -5.02
C GLY A 118 -2.04 35.01 -5.61
N TYR A 119 -2.40 34.86 -6.89
CA TYR A 119 -2.58 33.55 -7.51
C TYR A 119 -1.30 32.71 -7.40
N ASN A 120 -1.44 31.48 -6.89
CA ASN A 120 -0.34 30.56 -6.64
C ASN A 120 -0.34 29.42 -7.67
N SER A 121 0.71 29.33 -8.48
CA SER A 121 0.86 28.32 -9.52
C SER A 121 1.60 27.06 -9.09
N ASN A 122 2.11 27.01 -7.86
CA ASN A 122 3.00 25.92 -7.43
C ASN A 122 2.25 24.73 -6.80
N GLU A 123 1.02 24.93 -6.33
CA GLU A 123 0.25 23.88 -5.69
C GLU A 123 -0.29 22.89 -6.72
N ASN A 124 -0.49 21.64 -6.31
CA ASN A 124 -1.04 20.59 -7.16
C ASN A 124 -2.26 19.95 -6.50
N GLU A 125 -2.87 18.95 -7.16
CA GLU A 125 -4.03 18.21 -6.65
C GLU A 125 -3.88 17.68 -5.23
N ASN A 126 -2.64 17.46 -4.77
CA ASN A 126 -2.39 16.98 -3.44
C ASN A 126 -2.74 17.99 -2.35
N ASN A 127 -2.75 19.27 -2.67
CA ASN A 127 -3.07 20.34 -1.73
C ASN A 127 -4.59 20.57 -1.61
N PHE A 128 -5.43 19.75 -2.24
CA PHE A 128 -6.87 19.89 -2.09
C PHE A 128 -7.30 19.65 -0.63
N PRO A 129 -8.04 20.57 -0.01
CA PRO A 129 -8.23 20.60 1.44
C PRO A 129 -9.00 19.43 2.06
N LEU A 130 -9.66 18.60 1.25
CA LEU A 130 -10.43 17.46 1.71
C LEU A 130 -10.27 16.29 0.75
N ARG A 131 -9.63 15.23 1.22
CA ARG A 131 -9.52 13.97 0.48
C ARG A 131 -10.33 12.89 1.17
N ALA A 132 -11.00 12.07 0.37
CA ALA A 132 -11.61 10.84 0.82
C ALA A 132 -10.98 9.68 0.05
N VAL A 133 -10.44 8.69 0.78
CA VAL A 133 -9.73 7.55 0.19
C VAL A 133 -10.36 6.26 0.70
N VAL A 134 -10.68 5.34 -0.21
CA VAL A 134 -11.10 3.98 0.14
C VAL A 134 -9.91 3.04 -0.07
N TYR A 135 -9.60 2.21 0.91
CA TYR A 135 -8.53 1.21 0.85
C TYR A 135 -8.88 -0.03 1.71
N GLY A 136 -7.98 -1.00 1.81
CA GLY A 136 -8.26 -2.28 2.50
C GLY A 136 -8.88 -3.34 1.59
N TYR A 137 -8.63 -3.21 0.29
CA TYR A 137 -8.96 -4.20 -0.75
C TYR A 137 -7.66 -4.58 -1.50
N SER A 138 -7.69 -5.70 -2.21
CA SER A 138 -6.49 -6.23 -2.88
C SER A 138 -6.06 -5.42 -4.10
N GLU A 139 -4.82 -5.61 -4.56
CA GLU A 139 -4.30 -5.00 -5.79
C GLU A 139 -5.14 -5.30 -7.04
N ASN A 140 -5.89 -6.41 -7.02
CA ASN A 140 -6.83 -6.79 -8.08
C ASN A 140 -8.20 -6.11 -7.96
N ASN A 141 -8.33 -5.09 -7.10
CA ASN A 141 -9.57 -4.39 -6.79
C ASN A 141 -10.68 -5.33 -6.30
N VAL A 142 -10.36 -6.24 -5.38
CA VAL A 142 -11.31 -7.19 -4.77
C VAL A 142 -11.35 -7.00 -3.26
N VAL A 143 -12.56 -6.98 -2.69
CA VAL A 143 -12.77 -7.09 -1.23
C VAL A 143 -12.97 -8.56 -0.91
N TYR A 144 -12.30 -9.04 0.14
CA TYR A 144 -12.53 -10.39 0.65
C TYR A 144 -13.42 -10.36 1.90
N ASP A 145 -14.13 -11.45 2.16
CA ASP A 145 -15.07 -11.57 3.29
C ASP A 145 -14.41 -11.58 4.68
N ASP A 146 -13.08 -11.55 4.75
CA ASP A 146 -12.28 -11.34 5.96
C ASP A 146 -11.56 -9.98 6.00
N ASN A 147 -11.74 -9.12 4.99
CA ASN A 147 -11.09 -7.82 4.93
C ASN A 147 -11.73 -6.79 5.89
N VAL A 148 -10.94 -5.77 6.21
CA VAL A 148 -11.42 -4.50 6.75
C VAL A 148 -11.22 -3.42 5.68
N VAL A 149 -12.31 -2.92 5.10
CA VAL A 149 -12.26 -1.82 4.14
C VAL A 149 -12.32 -0.49 4.90
N CYS A 150 -11.34 0.37 4.66
CA CYS A 150 -11.23 1.67 5.31
C CYS A 150 -11.67 2.79 4.36
N ILE A 151 -12.44 3.75 4.86
CA ILE A 151 -12.77 5.01 4.18
C ILE A 151 -12.22 6.15 5.04
N LEU A 152 -11.09 6.71 4.62
CA LEU A 152 -10.36 7.77 5.32
C LEU A 152 -10.74 9.14 4.76
N PHE A 153 -11.07 10.06 5.66
CA PHE A 153 -11.22 11.49 5.39
C PHE A 153 -10.02 12.20 5.99
N GLN A 154 -9.29 12.97 5.19
CA GLN A 154 -8.11 13.68 5.65
C GLN A 154 -7.89 15.00 4.90
N GLY A 155 -7.08 15.88 5.49
CA GLY A 155 -6.58 17.06 4.80
C GLY A 155 -5.71 16.73 3.57
N GLY A 156 -5.56 17.70 2.68
CA GLY A 156 -4.54 17.68 1.64
C GLY A 156 -3.13 17.79 2.23
N ASP A 157 -2.10 17.70 1.39
CA ASP A 157 -0.72 17.93 1.81
C ASP A 157 -0.51 19.40 2.22
N ASP A 158 0.40 19.63 3.17
CA ASP A 158 0.78 20.97 3.60
C ASP A 158 1.26 21.82 2.40
N PRO A 159 0.60 22.96 2.12
CA PRO A 159 1.01 23.81 1.02
C PRO A 159 2.29 24.58 1.36
N VAL A 160 3.08 24.87 0.34
CA VAL A 160 4.28 25.70 0.49
C VAL A 160 3.89 27.14 0.85
N TYR A 161 2.76 27.61 0.33
CA TYR A 161 2.25 28.97 0.56
C TYR A 161 0.82 28.94 1.14
N PRO A 162 0.64 28.62 2.43
CA PRO A 162 -0.68 28.40 3.03
C PRO A 162 -1.65 29.59 2.92
N ASN A 163 -1.14 30.83 2.91
CA ASN A 163 -1.97 32.03 2.78
C ASN A 163 -2.49 32.26 1.34
N ASN A 164 -1.96 31.53 0.37
CA ASN A 164 -2.30 31.62 -1.05
C ASN A 164 -2.92 30.32 -1.59
N THR A 165 -3.14 29.33 -0.71
CA THR A 165 -3.75 28.03 -1.03
C THR A 165 -5.13 27.92 -0.41
N PHE A 166 -6.07 27.33 -1.14
CA PHE A 166 -7.46 27.17 -0.71
C PHE A 166 -7.54 26.20 0.46
N SER A 167 -7.95 26.69 1.64
CA SER A 167 -7.84 25.94 2.89
C SER A 167 -9.09 25.11 3.20
N LEU A 168 -8.98 24.19 4.18
CA LEU A 168 -10.15 23.47 4.72
C LEU A 168 -11.16 24.43 5.36
N GLY A 169 -10.70 25.52 5.97
CA GLY A 169 -11.57 26.58 6.46
C GLY A 169 -12.36 27.26 5.35
N ASP A 170 -11.69 27.59 4.23
CA ASP A 170 -12.35 28.16 3.04
C ASP A 170 -13.39 27.19 2.46
N LEU A 171 -13.04 25.89 2.39
CA LEU A 171 -13.93 24.84 1.93
C LEU A 171 -15.17 24.71 2.83
N LEU A 172 -14.99 24.65 4.16
CA LEU A 172 -16.09 24.54 5.11
C LEU A 172 -16.99 25.78 5.06
N ASN A 173 -16.43 26.97 4.96
CA ASN A 173 -17.20 28.20 4.80
C ASN A 173 -18.04 28.21 3.52
N MET A 174 -17.54 27.62 2.43
CA MET A 174 -18.31 27.42 1.21
C MET A 174 -19.41 26.36 1.41
N LEU A 175 -19.09 25.20 1.98
CA LEU A 175 -20.03 24.10 2.21
C LEU A 175 -21.19 24.49 3.15
N ARG A 176 -20.92 25.33 4.15
CA ARG A 176 -21.94 25.81 5.10
C ARG A 176 -23.08 26.57 4.43
N LYS A 177 -22.81 27.23 3.29
CA LYS A 177 -23.86 27.90 2.49
C LYS A 177 -24.86 26.91 1.89
N GLY A 178 -24.46 25.66 1.65
CA GLY A 178 -25.29 24.63 1.02
C GLY A 178 -25.85 23.57 1.98
N LEU A 179 -25.10 23.19 3.02
CA LEU A 179 -25.47 22.12 3.96
C LEU A 179 -25.86 22.63 5.36
N GLY A 180 -25.53 23.88 5.71
CA GLY A 180 -25.69 24.41 7.06
C GLY A 180 -24.41 24.32 7.91
N ASP A 181 -24.51 24.76 9.16
CA ASP A 181 -23.33 25.10 9.98
C ASP A 181 -22.43 23.92 10.34
N ASN A 182 -23.03 22.75 10.54
CA ASN A 182 -22.35 21.52 10.91
C ASN A 182 -22.30 20.56 9.72
N ILE A 183 -21.09 20.18 9.31
CA ILE A 183 -20.84 19.28 8.20
C ILE A 183 -20.16 18.04 8.75
N TYR A 184 -20.74 16.86 8.54
CA TYR A 184 -20.25 15.60 9.05
C TYR A 184 -19.71 14.74 7.90
N PRO A 185 -18.52 14.12 8.05
CA PRO A 185 -18.11 13.04 7.18
C PRO A 185 -19.11 11.88 7.30
N ALA A 186 -19.45 11.27 6.18
CA ALA A 186 -20.39 10.17 6.13
C ALA A 186 -20.01 9.17 5.04
N VAL A 187 -20.49 7.94 5.16
CA VAL A 187 -20.30 6.91 4.14
C VAL A 187 -21.61 6.22 3.83
N CYS A 188 -21.83 5.98 2.54
CA CYS A 188 -22.87 5.07 2.07
C CYS A 188 -22.19 3.84 1.47
N ILE A 189 -22.52 2.66 1.98
CA ILE A 189 -22.12 1.39 1.39
C ILE A 189 -23.35 0.80 0.72
N TYR A 190 -23.25 0.59 -0.58
CA TYR A 190 -24.35 0.13 -1.41
C TYR A 190 -24.01 -1.20 -2.06
N ASN A 191 -24.84 -2.20 -1.82
CA ASN A 191 -24.78 -3.46 -2.54
C ASN A 191 -25.55 -3.32 -3.85
N GLU A 192 -24.82 -3.22 -4.96
CA GLU A 192 -25.36 -3.06 -6.30
C GLU A 192 -26.17 -4.28 -6.74
N THR A 193 -25.91 -5.47 -6.17
CA THR A 193 -26.57 -6.72 -6.54
C THR A 193 -27.98 -6.80 -5.97
N ASN A 194 -28.14 -6.57 -4.66
CA ASN A 194 -29.42 -6.71 -3.97
C ASN A 194 -30.11 -5.36 -3.66
N LYS A 195 -29.48 -4.24 -4.04
CA LYS A 195 -29.97 -2.87 -3.85
C LYS A 195 -30.12 -2.44 -2.39
N LYS A 196 -29.51 -3.16 -1.45
CA LYS A 196 -29.41 -2.77 -0.04
C LYS A 196 -28.32 -1.74 0.15
N LYS A 197 -28.54 -0.82 1.08
CA LYS A 197 -27.56 0.20 1.46
C LYS A 197 -27.52 0.33 2.98
N VAL A 198 -26.42 0.88 3.45
CA VAL A 198 -26.28 1.42 4.79
C VAL A 198 -25.64 2.79 4.67
N PHE A 199 -26.22 3.77 5.36
CA PHE A 199 -25.67 5.10 5.52
C PHE A 199 -25.24 5.28 6.97
N VAL A 200 -24.04 5.79 7.18
CA VAL A 200 -23.56 6.20 8.51
C VAL A 200 -22.83 7.53 8.41
N SER A 201 -22.92 8.33 9.47
CA SER A 201 -22.25 9.63 9.58
C SER A 201 -21.43 9.69 10.86
N SER A 202 -20.45 10.58 10.90
CA SER A 202 -19.67 10.89 12.09
C SER A 202 -20.55 11.54 13.17
N ASP A 203 -20.18 11.35 14.43
CA ASP A 203 -20.75 12.12 15.55
C ASP A 203 -20.14 13.51 15.66
N VAL A 204 -18.97 13.72 15.05
CA VAL A 204 -18.19 14.95 15.19
C VAL A 204 -18.23 15.71 13.86
N PRO A 205 -18.70 16.97 13.86
CA PRO A 205 -18.65 17.76 12.65
C PRO A 205 -17.20 18.12 12.33
N MET A 206 -16.91 18.25 11.04
CA MET A 206 -15.63 18.76 10.55
C MET A 206 -15.36 20.14 11.14
N LYS A 207 -14.14 20.32 11.61
CA LYS A 207 -13.63 21.61 12.07
C LYS A 207 -12.63 22.14 11.05
N PRO A 208 -12.42 23.47 10.99
CA PRO A 208 -11.22 23.99 10.37
C PRO A 208 -10.02 23.29 11.02
N GLY A 209 -9.24 22.58 10.23
CA GLY A 209 -8.11 21.78 10.66
C GLY A 209 -6.84 22.21 9.95
N VAL A 210 -5.71 21.67 10.41
CA VAL A 210 -4.44 21.76 9.70
C VAL A 210 -4.50 20.79 8.52
N MET A 211 -3.79 21.13 7.44
CA MET A 211 -3.58 20.18 6.35
C MET A 211 -2.81 18.96 6.88
N ASN A 212 -2.86 17.85 6.14
CA ASN A 212 -2.16 16.60 6.46
C ASN A 212 -2.60 15.86 7.75
N ASP A 213 -3.70 16.30 8.37
CA ASP A 213 -4.31 15.60 9.50
C ASP A 213 -5.47 14.68 9.06
N GLU A 214 -5.59 13.54 9.74
CA GLU A 214 -6.79 12.71 9.67
C GLU A 214 -7.97 13.49 10.25
N ILE A 215 -9.06 13.58 9.47
CA ILE A 215 -10.33 14.17 9.91
C ILE A 215 -11.13 13.09 10.63
N THR A 216 -11.31 11.94 9.98
CA THR A 216 -11.92 10.72 10.55
C THR A 216 -11.74 9.56 9.59
N ILE A 217 -12.06 8.36 10.04
CA ILE A 217 -11.94 7.13 9.26
C ILE A 217 -13.08 6.17 9.63
N PHE A 218 -13.73 5.62 8.61
CA PHE A 218 -14.71 4.54 8.77
C PHE A 218 -14.09 3.20 8.39
N ARG A 219 -14.32 2.17 9.19
CA ARG A 219 -13.83 0.81 8.95
C ARG A 219 -15.00 -0.14 8.80
N VAL A 220 -15.08 -0.82 7.66
CA VAL A 220 -16.08 -1.83 7.32
C VAL A 220 -15.47 -3.20 7.49
N ASP A 221 -15.86 -3.88 8.54
CA ASP A 221 -15.29 -5.16 8.96
C ASP A 221 -16.15 -6.32 8.43
N PHE A 222 -15.71 -6.93 7.32
CA PHE A 222 -16.41 -8.05 6.70
C PHE A 222 -16.29 -9.34 7.52
N LYS A 223 -15.17 -9.52 8.23
CA LYS A 223 -14.94 -10.67 9.12
C LYS A 223 -15.97 -10.71 10.25
N HIS A 224 -16.41 -9.55 10.73
CA HIS A 224 -17.40 -9.43 11.79
C HIS A 224 -18.79 -9.04 11.29
N GLY A 225 -19.15 -9.45 10.07
CA GLY A 225 -20.52 -9.36 9.55
C GLY A 225 -20.87 -8.00 8.94
N GLY A 226 -19.88 -7.25 8.44
CA GLY A 226 -20.09 -5.97 7.75
C GLY A 226 -20.33 -4.81 8.71
N LYS A 227 -19.88 -4.94 9.96
CA LYS A 227 -19.97 -3.87 10.97
C LYS A 227 -19.12 -2.69 10.56
N ILE A 228 -19.59 -1.50 10.88
CA ILE A 228 -18.94 -0.24 10.55
C ILE A 228 -18.56 0.45 11.85
N TYR A 229 -17.31 0.87 11.96
CA TYR A 229 -16.76 1.59 13.11
C TYR A 229 -16.16 2.92 12.67
N GLU A 230 -16.14 3.91 13.55
CA GLU A 230 -15.44 5.19 13.34
C GLU A 230 -14.20 5.32 14.24
N GLY A 231 -13.06 5.68 13.64
CA GLY A 231 -11.78 5.87 14.34
C GLY A 231 -10.87 4.64 14.28
N GLU A 232 -9.67 4.77 14.85
CA GLU A 232 -8.54 3.85 14.67
C GLU A 232 -8.79 2.42 15.16
N ILE A 233 -9.56 2.27 16.24
CA ILE A 233 -9.71 1.01 16.97
C ILE A 233 -11.01 0.32 16.55
N LEU A 234 -10.90 -0.88 15.95
CA LEU A 234 -12.04 -1.77 15.71
C LEU A 234 -12.72 -2.12 17.04
N ASP A 235 -14.05 -2.21 17.05
CA ASP A 235 -14.89 -2.42 18.24
C ASP A 235 -15.10 -1.21 19.16
N VAL A 236 -14.52 -0.06 18.84
CA VAL A 236 -14.83 1.23 19.48
C VAL A 236 -15.64 2.09 18.49
N ASN A 237 -16.63 2.84 18.98
CA ASN A 237 -17.50 3.72 18.18
C ASN A 237 -18.22 3.02 17.01
N TYR A 238 -19.06 2.03 17.33
CA TYR A 238 -19.91 1.36 16.34
C TYR A 238 -20.86 2.35 15.65
N ARG A 239 -20.88 2.32 14.31
CA ARG A 239 -21.66 3.22 13.46
C ARG A 239 -22.81 2.57 12.72
N GLY A 240 -22.78 1.26 12.49
CA GLY A 240 -23.82 0.59 11.74
C GLY A 240 -23.35 -0.74 11.17
N CYS A 241 -24.16 -1.35 10.32
CA CYS A 241 -23.83 -2.63 9.71
C CYS A 241 -24.42 -2.73 8.32
N LEU A 242 -23.63 -3.21 7.36
CA LEU A 242 -24.13 -3.63 6.06
C LEU A 242 -24.81 -5.00 6.22
N LEU A 243 -26.12 -5.07 6.02
CA LEU A 243 -26.88 -6.32 6.09
C LEU A 243 -27.07 -6.95 4.70
N ASP A 244 -27.39 -8.24 4.70
CA ASP A 244 -27.79 -9.03 3.53
C ASP A 244 -26.77 -9.12 2.38
N TYR A 245 -25.48 -8.85 2.62
CA TYR A 245 -24.42 -9.05 1.63
C TYR A 245 -23.94 -10.51 1.59
N LYS A 246 -23.42 -10.94 0.44
CA LYS A 246 -22.79 -12.26 0.26
C LYS A 246 -21.66 -12.21 -0.77
N VAL A 247 -20.79 -13.21 -0.71
CA VAL A 247 -19.78 -13.47 -1.74
C VAL A 247 -20.43 -13.48 -3.13
N GLY A 248 -19.79 -12.80 -4.08
CA GLY A 248 -20.26 -12.56 -5.43
C GLY A 248 -20.98 -11.22 -5.61
N ASP A 249 -21.33 -10.52 -4.53
CA ASP A 249 -21.94 -9.20 -4.62
C ASP A 249 -20.95 -8.12 -5.08
N ARG A 250 -21.49 -7.03 -5.65
CA ARG A 250 -20.73 -5.82 -5.98
C ARG A 250 -21.07 -4.72 -4.97
N LEU A 251 -20.07 -4.25 -4.25
CA LEU A 251 -20.20 -3.25 -3.20
C LEU A 251 -19.63 -1.92 -3.67
N THR A 252 -20.43 -0.87 -3.59
CA THR A 252 -20.04 0.51 -3.88
C THR A 252 -19.86 1.27 -2.58
N PHE A 253 -18.68 1.86 -2.37
CA PHE A 253 -18.34 2.67 -1.21
C PHE A 253 -18.32 4.14 -1.63
N ILE A 254 -19.18 4.94 -1.02
CA ILE A 254 -19.39 6.35 -1.38
C ILE A 254 -19.07 7.20 -0.15
N PRO A 255 -17.95 7.94 -0.16
CA PRO A 255 -17.66 8.97 0.83
C PRO A 255 -18.53 10.21 0.57
N LEU A 256 -19.16 10.71 1.62
CA LEU A 256 -20.19 11.75 1.61
C LEU A 256 -19.90 12.81 2.67
N LEU A 257 -20.54 13.97 2.51
CA LEU A 257 -20.67 15.04 3.49
C LEU A 257 -22.15 15.29 3.72
N CYS A 258 -22.59 15.38 4.97
CA CYS A 258 -23.98 15.62 5.32
C CYS A 258 -24.14 16.65 6.43
N SER A 259 -25.37 17.16 6.60
CA SER A 259 -25.70 18.14 7.64
C SER A 259 -26.22 17.51 8.94
N THR A 260 -26.53 16.22 8.89
CA THR A 260 -27.11 15.46 10.01
C THR A 260 -26.11 14.44 10.52
N THR A 261 -26.10 14.24 11.83
CA THR A 261 -25.44 13.11 12.49
C THR A 261 -26.48 12.00 12.78
N GLY A 262 -26.03 10.76 12.87
CA GLY A 262 -26.86 9.61 13.23
C GLY A 262 -26.73 8.42 12.29
N HIS A 263 -27.22 7.28 12.79
CA HIS A 263 -27.01 5.93 12.28
C HIS A 263 -28.19 5.37 11.46
N ASP A 264 -29.02 6.20 10.82
CA ASP A 264 -30.19 5.66 10.11
C ASP A 264 -29.72 4.88 8.86
N PRO A 265 -29.76 3.53 8.88
CA PRO A 265 -29.26 2.72 7.78
C PRO A 265 -30.27 2.69 6.62
N THR A 266 -31.48 3.22 6.81
CA THR A 266 -32.61 3.08 5.87
C THR A 266 -32.85 4.33 5.04
N THR A 267 -32.48 5.51 5.55
CA THR A 267 -32.68 6.78 4.86
C THR A 267 -31.35 7.31 4.35
N PHE A 268 -31.27 7.62 3.05
CA PHE A 268 -30.13 8.34 2.47
C PHE A 268 -30.44 9.84 2.63
N PRO A 269 -29.81 10.57 3.57
CA PRO A 269 -30.12 11.97 3.75
C PRO A 269 -29.57 12.79 2.59
N GLN A 270 -29.98 14.06 2.51
CA GLN A 270 -29.39 14.99 1.56
C GLN A 270 -27.90 15.15 1.87
N CYS A 271 -27.05 14.73 0.94
CA CYS A 271 -25.59 14.72 1.09
C CYS A 271 -24.91 15.42 -0.08
N ILE A 272 -23.64 15.74 0.05
CA ILE A 272 -22.72 16.03 -1.06
C ILE A 272 -21.73 14.87 -1.13
N VAL A 273 -21.41 14.41 -2.33
CA VAL A 273 -20.36 13.39 -2.51
C VAL A 273 -19.00 14.06 -2.30
N CYS A 274 -18.09 13.44 -1.56
CA CYS A 274 -16.74 13.99 -1.42
C CYS A 274 -16.05 14.08 -2.79
N PRO A 275 -15.18 15.06 -3.02
CA PRO A 275 -14.45 15.14 -4.27
C PRO A 275 -13.36 14.07 -4.33
N ALA A 276 -13.12 13.56 -5.53
CA ALA A 276 -11.88 12.88 -5.88
C ALA A 276 -11.13 13.74 -6.91
N VAL A 277 -9.96 14.25 -6.54
CA VAL A 277 -9.16 15.15 -7.39
C VAL A 277 -8.11 14.31 -8.11
N LYS A 278 -8.08 14.36 -9.45
CA LYS A 278 -7.06 13.63 -10.25
C LYS A 278 -5.88 14.49 -10.64
N ASN A 279 -6.10 15.79 -10.83
CA ASN A 279 -5.10 16.77 -11.22
C ASN A 279 -5.61 18.18 -10.88
N THR A 280 -4.82 19.20 -11.17
CA THR A 280 -5.16 20.61 -10.92
C THR A 280 -6.38 21.13 -11.69
N VAL A 281 -6.99 20.35 -12.57
CA VAL A 281 -8.00 20.80 -13.54
C VAL A 281 -9.28 19.95 -13.57
N GLU A 282 -9.30 18.76 -12.96
CA GLU A 282 -10.40 17.80 -13.03
C GLU A 282 -10.72 17.09 -11.70
N PHE A 283 -12.02 17.00 -11.40
CA PHE A 283 -12.59 16.07 -10.42
C PHE A 283 -13.10 14.81 -11.12
N CYS A 284 -12.80 13.63 -10.56
CA CYS A 284 -13.22 12.33 -11.07
C CYS A 284 -14.34 11.69 -10.23
N ASP A 285 -14.64 10.43 -10.53
CA ASP A 285 -15.59 9.63 -9.77
C ASP A 285 -15.10 9.48 -8.32
N ALA A 286 -16.00 9.77 -7.40
CA ALA A 286 -15.72 9.88 -5.98
C ALA A 286 -16.01 8.62 -5.17
N TYR A 287 -16.36 7.53 -5.84
CA TYR A 287 -16.72 6.26 -5.23
C TYR A 287 -15.91 5.13 -5.86
N VAL A 288 -15.85 3.99 -5.18
CA VAL A 288 -15.26 2.76 -5.71
C VAL A 288 -16.28 1.63 -5.66
N THR A 289 -16.36 0.82 -6.72
CA THR A 289 -17.20 -0.37 -6.77
C THR A 289 -16.33 -1.61 -6.89
N LEU A 290 -16.41 -2.50 -5.90
CA LEU A 290 -15.55 -3.67 -5.75
C LEU A 290 -16.40 -4.95 -5.64
N PRO A 291 -16.02 -6.07 -6.28
CA PRO A 291 -16.61 -7.37 -6.00
C PRO A 291 -16.19 -7.88 -4.62
N LEU A 292 -17.08 -8.62 -3.96
CA LEU A 292 -16.82 -9.37 -2.74
C LEU A 292 -16.51 -10.84 -3.07
N ALA A 293 -15.35 -11.34 -2.65
CA ALA A 293 -14.90 -12.71 -2.84
C ALA A 293 -14.63 -13.43 -1.51
N LYS A 294 -14.45 -14.75 -1.55
CA LYS A 294 -14.04 -15.51 -0.35
C LYS A 294 -12.57 -15.30 -0.06
N SER A 295 -12.21 -15.21 1.21
CA SER A 295 -10.82 -15.17 1.68
C SER A 295 -9.96 -16.30 1.12
N ASP A 296 -10.56 -17.47 0.89
CA ASP A 296 -9.89 -18.66 0.32
C ASP A 296 -9.47 -18.45 -1.15
N ASP A 297 -10.11 -17.52 -1.86
CA ASP A 297 -9.81 -17.17 -3.26
C ASP A 297 -8.75 -16.05 -3.36
N LYS A 298 -8.15 -15.63 -2.24
CA LYS A 298 -7.05 -14.67 -2.24
C LYS A 298 -5.88 -15.23 -3.07
N PRO A 299 -5.35 -14.48 -4.06
CA PRO A 299 -4.22 -14.94 -4.84
C PRO A 299 -3.01 -15.15 -3.93
N VAL A 300 -2.24 -16.20 -4.20
CA VAL A 300 -0.95 -16.39 -3.56
C VAL A 300 0.03 -15.37 -4.15
N THR A 301 0.59 -14.51 -3.31
CA THR A 301 1.63 -13.57 -3.73
C THR A 301 2.98 -14.20 -3.47
N THR A 302 3.79 -14.40 -4.51
CA THR A 302 5.17 -14.87 -4.35
C THR A 302 6.10 -13.70 -4.12
N LYS A 303 6.84 -13.70 -3.01
CA LYS A 303 7.88 -12.71 -2.72
C LYS A 303 9.25 -13.38 -2.73
N THR A 304 10.11 -12.99 -3.68
CA THR A 304 11.50 -13.43 -3.69
C THR A 304 12.28 -12.66 -2.63
N ILE A 305 12.95 -13.38 -1.74
CA ILE A 305 13.86 -12.83 -0.73
C ILE A 305 15.29 -13.20 -1.09
N VAL A 306 16.17 -12.20 -1.17
CA VAL A 306 17.61 -12.42 -1.33
C VAL A 306 18.25 -12.53 0.05
N VAL A 307 18.90 -13.66 0.28
CA VAL A 307 19.56 -14.02 1.53
C VAL A 307 21.06 -13.95 1.31
N ASN A 308 21.69 -13.01 2.00
CA ASN A 308 23.13 -12.80 1.92
C ASN A 308 23.84 -13.77 2.88
N ILE A 309 24.70 -14.62 2.32
CA ILE A 309 25.58 -15.53 3.04
C ILE A 309 26.98 -14.91 3.05
N SER A 310 27.55 -14.79 4.23
CA SER A 310 28.92 -14.31 4.44
C SER A 310 29.66 -15.20 5.44
N ASN A 311 30.97 -15.06 5.52
CA ASN A 311 31.81 -15.86 6.42
C ASN A 311 31.59 -17.38 6.28
N LEU A 312 31.23 -17.85 5.09
CA LEU A 312 31.10 -19.28 4.82
C LEU A 312 32.47 -19.94 5.04
N LYS A 313 32.52 -20.85 6.00
CA LYS A 313 33.70 -21.67 6.28
C LYS A 313 33.29 -23.12 6.25
N LEU A 314 34.02 -23.87 5.42
CA LEU A 314 34.02 -25.31 5.37
C LEU A 314 35.29 -25.77 6.08
N ARG A 315 35.17 -26.52 7.17
CA ARG A 315 36.33 -27.08 7.89
C ARG A 315 36.31 -28.60 7.85
N GLN A 316 37.52 -29.16 7.80
CA GLN A 316 37.80 -30.58 7.64
C GLN A 316 38.40 -31.14 8.96
N GLU A 317 37.87 -32.27 9.46
CA GLU A 317 38.37 -32.98 10.65
C GLU A 317 38.40 -34.51 10.46
N VAL A 318 39.34 -35.22 11.10
CA VAL A 318 39.50 -36.69 10.94
C VAL A 318 38.29 -37.49 11.46
N GLY A 319 37.71 -38.36 10.61
CA GLY A 319 36.55 -39.20 11.00
C GLY A 319 36.23 -40.39 10.07
N GLN A 320 35.73 -41.48 10.64
CA GLN A 320 35.40 -42.73 9.92
C GLN A 320 33.94 -42.80 9.46
N MET A 321 33.69 -43.42 8.31
CA MET A 321 32.36 -43.64 7.74
C MET A 321 32.15 -45.12 7.35
N LEU A 322 30.89 -45.57 7.47
CA LEU A 322 30.41 -46.82 6.90
C LEU A 322 29.70 -46.52 5.57
N TYR A 323 30.12 -47.20 4.50
CA TYR A 323 29.55 -47.09 3.15
C TYR A 323 29.09 -48.48 2.68
N TYR A 324 28.00 -48.56 1.93
CA TYR A 324 27.47 -49.81 1.41
C TYR A 324 27.82 -49.96 -0.07
N ASP A 325 28.39 -51.11 -0.43
CA ASP A 325 28.54 -51.53 -1.83
C ASP A 325 27.31 -52.35 -2.20
N ASN A 326 26.53 -51.83 -3.14
CA ASN A 326 25.23 -52.36 -3.52
C ASN A 326 25.29 -53.66 -4.34
N ASN A 327 26.46 -54.02 -4.89
CA ASN A 327 26.58 -55.25 -5.67
C ASN A 327 26.55 -56.51 -4.80
N ASP A 328 26.96 -56.41 -3.53
CA ASP A 328 27.00 -57.53 -2.57
C ASP A 328 26.21 -57.26 -1.28
N ASN A 329 25.63 -56.06 -1.12
CA ASN A 329 25.00 -55.59 0.12
C ASN A 329 25.90 -55.75 1.35
N THR A 330 27.20 -55.56 1.15
CA THR A 330 28.23 -55.65 2.19
C THR A 330 28.71 -54.25 2.50
N ALA A 331 28.72 -53.90 3.79
CA ALA A 331 29.27 -52.62 4.24
C ALA A 331 30.79 -52.66 4.14
N GLY A 332 31.38 -51.69 3.45
CA GLY A 332 32.81 -51.38 3.55
C GLY A 332 33.02 -50.17 4.47
N VAL A 333 34.06 -50.21 5.30
CA VAL A 333 34.47 -49.02 6.05
C VAL A 333 35.28 -48.11 5.12
N ILE A 334 34.76 -46.91 4.84
CA ILE A 334 35.55 -45.82 4.29
C ILE A 334 36.03 -44.99 5.47
N LYS A 335 37.30 -45.09 5.78
CA LYS A 335 37.91 -44.09 6.65
C LYS A 335 38.18 -42.86 5.80
N SER A 336 37.39 -41.82 6.05
CA SER A 336 37.79 -40.48 5.63
C SER A 336 38.79 -39.94 6.65
N GLU A 337 39.66 -39.05 6.20
CA GLU A 337 40.44 -38.22 7.12
C GLU A 337 39.74 -36.86 7.35
N THR A 338 38.53 -36.66 6.82
CA THR A 338 37.88 -35.34 6.75
C THR A 338 36.34 -35.40 6.82
N LEU A 339 35.74 -34.79 7.84
CA LEU A 339 34.31 -34.54 7.99
C LEU A 339 34.01 -33.07 7.64
N LEU A 340 33.02 -32.82 6.79
CA LEU A 340 32.59 -31.47 6.44
C LEU A 340 31.84 -30.80 7.61
N LYS A 341 32.41 -29.73 8.17
CA LYS A 341 31.72 -28.80 9.08
C LYS A 341 31.40 -27.50 8.36
N VAL A 342 30.17 -27.02 8.54
CA VAL A 342 29.69 -25.77 7.91
C VAL A 342 29.45 -24.70 8.97
N SER A 343 29.93 -23.48 8.72
CA SER A 343 29.57 -22.28 9.46
C SER A 343 29.43 -21.10 8.51
N PHE A 344 28.50 -20.19 8.76
CA PHE A 344 28.28 -18.99 7.95
C PHE A 344 27.45 -17.96 8.73
N THR A 345 27.43 -16.73 8.23
CA THR A 345 26.53 -15.66 8.68
C THR A 345 25.49 -15.43 7.61
N LEU A 346 24.22 -15.35 8.02
CA LEU A 346 23.09 -15.09 7.17
C LEU A 346 22.54 -13.68 7.46
N SER A 347 22.22 -12.92 6.40
CA SER A 347 21.63 -11.59 6.47
C SER A 347 20.51 -11.44 5.44
N THR A 348 19.38 -10.87 5.83
CA THR A 348 18.17 -10.72 4.99
C THR A 348 17.32 -9.57 5.51
N ASP A 349 16.33 -9.14 4.72
CA ASP A 349 15.21 -8.33 5.22
C ASP A 349 14.53 -9.06 6.40
N TYR A 350 13.89 -8.29 7.28
CA TYR A 350 13.22 -8.82 8.47
C TYR A 350 12.22 -9.92 8.10
N LEU A 351 12.48 -11.13 8.59
CA LEU A 351 11.63 -12.31 8.44
C LEU A 351 11.48 -13.05 9.77
N SER A 352 10.26 -13.48 10.09
CA SER A 352 9.90 -14.22 11.30
C SER A 352 9.69 -15.72 11.02
N ASN A 353 9.89 -16.58 12.03
CA ASN A 353 9.65 -18.04 11.97
C ASN A 353 10.38 -18.76 10.83
N LEU A 354 11.69 -18.51 10.74
CA LEU A 354 12.56 -19.13 9.74
C LEU A 354 13.14 -20.44 10.30
N ARG A 355 13.02 -21.51 9.54
CA ARG A 355 13.73 -22.77 9.73
C ARG A 355 14.85 -22.88 8.70
N ILE A 356 16.06 -23.05 9.19
CA ILE A 356 17.23 -23.33 8.35
C ILE A 356 17.51 -24.82 8.40
N ARG A 357 17.67 -25.45 7.23
CA ARG A 357 18.12 -26.83 7.07
C ARG A 357 19.41 -26.87 6.27
N LEU A 358 20.30 -27.79 6.65
CA LEU A 358 21.47 -28.14 5.87
C LEU A 358 21.28 -29.56 5.36
N VAL A 359 21.34 -29.73 4.05
CA VAL A 359 21.02 -31.00 3.37
C VAL A 359 22.18 -31.34 2.43
N GLY A 360 22.75 -32.53 2.60
CA GLY A 360 23.68 -33.15 1.68
C GLY A 360 23.08 -34.43 1.11
N GLU A 361 23.11 -34.58 -0.21
CA GLU A 361 22.59 -35.76 -0.90
C GLU A 361 23.59 -36.24 -1.96
N SER A 362 23.62 -37.55 -2.16
CA SER A 362 24.48 -38.23 -3.12
C SER A 362 23.84 -39.52 -3.62
N ASP A 363 24.00 -39.80 -4.90
CA ASP A 363 23.65 -41.06 -5.56
C ASP A 363 24.93 -41.60 -6.19
N ASP A 364 25.33 -42.80 -5.80
CA ASP A 364 26.58 -43.41 -6.27
C ASP A 364 26.46 -44.07 -7.66
N GLY A 365 25.25 -44.09 -8.24
CA GLY A 365 24.98 -44.70 -9.54
C GLY A 365 24.94 -46.24 -9.51
N GLU A 366 25.24 -46.86 -8.37
CA GLU A 366 25.15 -48.30 -8.10
C GLU A 366 23.91 -48.63 -7.25
N GLY A 367 23.06 -47.63 -7.00
CA GLY A 367 21.76 -47.72 -6.36
C GLY A 367 21.75 -47.40 -4.86
N THR A 368 22.90 -47.00 -4.29
CA THR A 368 23.00 -46.61 -2.88
C THR A 368 22.70 -45.13 -2.80
N TYR A 369 21.80 -44.76 -1.88
CA TYR A 369 21.46 -43.36 -1.68
C TYR A 369 21.98 -42.88 -0.32
N LEU A 370 22.76 -41.81 -0.32
CA LEU A 370 23.30 -41.20 0.88
C LEU A 370 22.65 -39.84 1.11
N LYS A 371 22.19 -39.62 2.34
CA LYS A 371 21.59 -38.35 2.73
C LYS A 371 22.01 -37.95 4.14
N THR A 372 22.31 -36.67 4.34
CA THR A 372 22.50 -36.15 5.69
C THR A 372 21.17 -36.02 6.42
N ASP A 373 21.15 -36.27 7.72
CA ASP A 373 20.06 -35.89 8.59
C ASP A 373 19.91 -34.37 8.60
N ASP A 374 18.66 -33.90 8.63
CA ASP A 374 18.37 -32.47 8.56
C ASP A 374 18.84 -31.80 9.86
N VAL A 375 19.87 -30.95 9.76
CA VAL A 375 20.23 -30.08 10.89
C VAL A 375 19.31 -28.86 10.85
N SER A 376 18.18 -28.96 11.56
CA SER A 376 17.19 -27.89 11.65
C SER A 376 17.48 -26.91 12.78
N ILE A 377 17.51 -25.62 12.46
CA ILE A 377 17.60 -24.52 13.43
C ILE A 377 16.37 -23.64 13.26
N GLY A 378 15.52 -23.57 14.30
CA GLY A 378 14.41 -22.63 14.36
C GLY A 378 14.89 -21.27 14.83
N ILE A 379 14.54 -20.22 14.10
CA ILE A 379 14.95 -18.85 14.40
C ILE A 379 13.72 -17.95 14.37
N ASN A 380 13.55 -17.18 15.45
CA ASN A 380 12.56 -16.13 15.52
C ASN A 380 13.26 -14.82 15.14
N ASP A 381 12.81 -14.18 14.07
CA ASP A 381 13.23 -12.86 13.59
C ASP A 381 14.72 -12.76 13.18
N VAL A 382 14.99 -12.58 11.88
CA VAL A 382 16.36 -12.52 11.34
C VAL A 382 16.63 -11.23 10.58
N ILE A 383 17.63 -10.47 11.06
CA ILE A 383 18.30 -9.41 10.28
C ILE A 383 19.77 -9.76 10.05
N ASN A 384 20.40 -10.45 11.02
CA ASN A 384 21.76 -11.00 10.91
C ASN A 384 21.93 -12.14 11.93
N PHE A 385 22.28 -13.34 11.47
CA PHE A 385 22.44 -14.50 12.34
C PHE A 385 23.66 -15.34 11.97
N ALA A 386 24.49 -15.67 12.97
CA ALA A 386 25.67 -16.50 12.78
C ALA A 386 25.37 -17.96 13.13
N ILE A 387 25.56 -18.85 12.17
CA ILE A 387 25.58 -20.30 12.37
C ILE A 387 27.01 -20.72 12.66
N ASN A 388 27.24 -21.18 13.89
CA ASN A 388 28.49 -21.83 14.30
C ASN A 388 28.61 -23.23 13.69
N GLU A 389 29.79 -23.83 13.78
CA GLU A 389 30.09 -25.15 13.19
C GLU A 389 29.06 -26.23 13.52
N LYS A 390 28.50 -26.83 12.47
CA LYS A 390 27.62 -28.00 12.55
C LYS A 390 28.25 -29.21 11.88
N SER A 391 28.12 -30.36 12.54
CA SER A 391 28.44 -31.68 11.99
C SER A 391 27.18 -32.30 11.39
N PHE A 392 27.34 -32.97 10.26
CA PHE A 392 26.27 -33.72 9.61
C PHE A 392 26.24 -35.14 10.16
N LYS A 393 25.05 -35.61 10.58
CA LYS A 393 24.80 -37.03 10.75
C LYS A 393 24.40 -37.58 9.39
N MET A 394 24.92 -38.72 8.95
CA MET A 394 24.56 -39.32 7.67
C MET A 394 23.63 -40.51 7.89
N LYS A 395 22.70 -40.67 6.96
CA LYS A 395 21.84 -41.85 6.78
C LYS A 395 22.18 -42.48 5.44
N SER A 396 22.56 -43.75 5.47
CA SER A 396 22.79 -44.57 4.28
C SER A 396 21.59 -45.48 4.05
N TYR A 397 21.13 -45.57 2.81
CA TYR A 397 20.00 -46.41 2.43
C TYR A 397 20.40 -47.36 1.31
N GLY A 398 20.04 -48.64 1.43
CA GLY A 398 20.30 -49.65 0.40
C GLY A 398 19.47 -49.49 -0.88
N SER A 399 18.51 -48.56 -0.91
CA SER A 399 17.78 -48.18 -2.11
C SER A 399 17.20 -46.76 -2.02
N LEU A 400 16.95 -46.13 -3.18
CA LEU A 400 16.22 -44.86 -3.28
C LEU A 400 14.80 -44.96 -2.66
N SER A 401 14.14 -46.11 -2.79
CA SER A 401 12.80 -46.36 -2.24
C SER A 401 12.79 -46.30 -0.71
N ASP A 402 13.81 -46.87 -0.07
CA ASP A 402 13.97 -46.83 1.39
C ASP A 402 14.35 -45.43 1.87
N ALA A 403 15.19 -44.73 1.11
CA ALA A 403 15.52 -43.33 1.37
C ALA A 403 14.29 -42.41 1.34
N GLN A 404 13.43 -42.57 0.33
CA GLN A 404 12.19 -41.80 0.21
C GLN A 404 11.19 -42.10 1.33
N LYS A 405 11.19 -43.32 1.87
CA LYS A 405 10.33 -43.73 2.99
C LYS A 405 10.95 -43.45 4.37
N GLY A 406 12.25 -43.15 4.42
CA GLY A 406 13.00 -42.94 5.67
C GLY A 406 13.10 -44.20 6.54
N VAL A 407 13.15 -45.39 5.93
CA VAL A 407 13.19 -46.69 6.63
C VAL A 407 14.49 -47.43 6.38
N ASN A 408 14.86 -48.34 7.30
CA ASN A 408 16.06 -49.21 7.18
C ASN A 408 17.37 -48.44 6.95
N ALA A 409 17.48 -47.24 7.53
CA ALA A 409 18.68 -46.41 7.45
C ALA A 409 19.75 -46.89 8.42
N ASP A 410 20.99 -46.96 7.93
CA ASP A 410 22.16 -47.04 8.80
C ASP A 410 22.76 -45.66 9.04
N TYR A 411 23.30 -45.48 10.24
CA TYR A 411 23.75 -44.18 10.71
C TYR A 411 25.27 -44.12 10.77
N SER A 412 25.81 -43.04 10.23
CA SER A 412 27.21 -42.67 10.35
C SER A 412 27.34 -41.15 10.49
N PHE A 413 28.56 -40.63 10.60
CA PHE A 413 28.80 -39.20 10.80
C PHE A 413 29.69 -38.63 9.70
N GLY A 414 29.30 -37.45 9.22
CA GLY A 414 29.99 -36.62 8.23
C GLY A 414 29.71 -36.93 6.77
N ILE A 415 30.27 -36.09 5.91
CA ILE A 415 30.32 -36.22 4.45
C ILE A 415 31.79 -36.46 4.08
N PRO A 416 32.15 -37.56 3.39
CA PRO A 416 33.53 -37.86 3.07
C PRO A 416 33.95 -37.05 1.85
N THR A 417 35.07 -36.34 1.96
CA THR A 417 35.62 -35.55 0.83
C THR A 417 36.92 -36.16 0.27
N GLN A 418 37.39 -37.23 0.91
CA GLN A 418 38.57 -37.98 0.48
C GLN A 418 38.55 -39.38 1.10
N ILE A 419 39.02 -40.38 0.36
CA ILE A 419 39.27 -41.73 0.87
C ILE A 419 40.71 -41.79 1.38
N ALA A 420 40.87 -41.99 2.69
CA ALA A 420 42.18 -42.24 3.29
C ALA A 420 42.47 -43.75 3.42
N TYR A 421 41.42 -44.54 3.66
CA TYR A 421 41.47 -45.99 3.63
C TYR A 421 40.09 -46.55 3.26
N ALA A 422 40.08 -47.54 2.37
CA ALA A 422 38.92 -48.34 2.04
C ALA A 422 39.29 -49.82 2.19
N GLU A 423 38.38 -50.61 2.75
CA GLU A 423 38.56 -52.06 2.87
C GLU A 423 38.57 -52.78 1.51
N ARG A 424 38.09 -52.11 0.44
CA ARG A 424 38.11 -52.61 -0.94
C ARG A 424 38.91 -51.65 -1.84
N GLU A 425 39.76 -52.21 -2.71
CA GLU A 425 40.72 -51.44 -3.55
C GLU A 425 40.06 -50.52 -4.60
N ASN A 426 38.74 -50.64 -4.84
CA ASN A 426 38.02 -49.88 -5.88
C ASN A 426 36.89 -48.98 -5.34
N THR A 427 36.76 -48.81 -4.02
CA THR A 427 35.74 -47.92 -3.46
C THR A 427 36.01 -46.46 -3.84
N LYS A 428 34.98 -45.73 -4.29
CA LYS A 428 35.04 -44.30 -4.61
C LYS A 428 34.15 -43.49 -3.69
N CYS A 429 34.49 -42.22 -3.49
CA CYS A 429 33.53 -41.28 -2.91
C CYS A 429 32.42 -41.05 -3.93
N PRO A 430 31.15 -41.01 -3.52
CA PRO A 430 30.08 -40.68 -4.44
C PRO A 430 30.03 -39.15 -4.66
N ASP A 431 29.42 -38.70 -5.76
CA ASP A 431 29.30 -37.28 -6.08
C ASP A 431 28.41 -36.57 -5.05
N TRP A 432 28.87 -35.48 -4.44
CA TRP A 432 28.12 -34.80 -3.38
C TRP A 432 27.59 -33.45 -3.83
N THR A 433 26.32 -33.19 -3.50
CA THR A 433 25.76 -31.85 -3.48
C THR A 433 25.30 -31.50 -2.07
N VAL A 434 25.88 -30.45 -1.48
CA VAL A 434 25.49 -29.91 -0.16
C VAL A 434 24.89 -28.53 -0.35
N ARG A 435 23.68 -28.34 0.19
CA ARG A 435 22.91 -27.11 0.06
C ARG A 435 22.33 -26.62 1.38
N ILE A 436 22.12 -25.32 1.45
CA ILE A 436 21.35 -24.63 2.47
C ILE A 436 19.91 -24.55 1.96
N GLU A 437 18.97 -25.03 2.75
CA GLU A 437 17.55 -24.85 2.50
C GLU A 437 16.93 -23.95 3.58
N LEU A 438 16.12 -23.00 3.13
CA LEU A 438 15.33 -22.15 4.01
C LEU A 438 13.87 -22.48 3.83
N GLU A 439 13.22 -22.73 4.95
CA GLU A 439 11.77 -22.82 5.03
C GLU A 439 11.32 -21.74 6.01
N ALA A 440 10.62 -20.73 5.53
CA ALA A 440 9.76 -19.97 6.43
C ALA A 440 8.46 -20.77 6.54
N ASP A 441 7.89 -20.88 7.74
CA ASP A 441 6.50 -21.31 7.84
C ASP A 441 5.67 -20.46 6.85
N LYS A 442 4.69 -21.07 6.15
CA LYS A 442 3.70 -20.31 5.34
C LYS A 442 3.28 -19.12 6.17
N ALA A 443 3.68 -17.93 5.74
CA ALA A 443 3.91 -16.79 6.61
C ALA A 443 2.83 -16.64 7.69
N THR A 444 3.21 -16.78 8.96
CA THR A 444 2.51 -16.07 10.04
C THR A 444 2.89 -14.60 9.97
N GLY A 445 2.57 -13.95 8.86
CA GLY A 445 2.37 -12.52 8.74
C GLY A 445 0.87 -12.25 8.63
N PRO A 446 0.42 -10.98 8.67
CA PRO A 446 -1.01 -10.63 8.65
C PRO A 446 -1.78 -11.15 7.42
N ASP A 447 -1.08 -11.54 6.34
CA ASP A 447 -1.66 -12.17 5.15
C ASP A 447 -1.11 -13.58 4.94
N SER A 448 -1.94 -14.59 5.26
CA SER A 448 -1.65 -16.03 5.13
C SER A 448 -1.42 -16.54 3.70
N ASN A 449 -1.36 -15.65 2.70
CA ASN A 449 -1.31 -15.97 1.27
C ASN A 449 0.00 -15.52 0.60
N THR A 450 1.05 -15.19 1.36
CA THR A 450 2.38 -14.91 0.80
C THR A 450 3.24 -16.16 0.77
N LEU A 451 3.75 -16.54 -0.40
CA LEU A 451 4.77 -17.58 -0.58
C LEU A 451 6.14 -16.92 -0.67
N TYR A 452 7.09 -17.32 0.18
CA TYR A 452 8.46 -16.84 0.09
C TYR A 452 9.31 -17.76 -0.78
N GLU A 453 9.99 -17.19 -1.75
CA GLU A 453 11.05 -17.87 -2.51
C GLU A 453 12.40 -17.30 -2.10
N PHE A 454 13.32 -18.16 -1.66
CA PHE A 454 14.64 -17.73 -1.22
C PHE A 454 15.67 -17.87 -2.34
N LYS A 455 16.48 -16.82 -2.52
CA LYS A 455 17.70 -16.86 -3.34
C LYS A 455 18.87 -16.51 -2.46
N PHE A 456 19.99 -17.19 -2.65
CA PHE A 456 21.19 -16.93 -1.88
C PHE A 456 22.18 -16.08 -2.68
N ASP A 457 22.84 -15.16 -2.01
CA ASP A 457 23.94 -14.36 -2.56
C ASP A 457 25.11 -14.39 -1.60
N GLY A 458 26.34 -14.56 -2.09
CA GLY A 458 27.52 -14.72 -1.24
C GLY A 458 28.65 -15.50 -1.89
N GLY A 459 29.86 -15.25 -1.41
CA GLY A 459 31.04 -15.99 -1.88
C GLY A 459 30.99 -17.46 -1.45
N GLY A 460 31.05 -18.38 -2.42
CA GLY A 460 31.07 -19.83 -2.18
C GLY A 460 29.70 -20.48 -2.01
N VAL A 461 28.61 -19.77 -2.34
CA VAL A 461 27.26 -20.34 -2.42
C VAL A 461 26.62 -20.00 -3.78
N SER A 462 25.83 -20.91 -4.35
CA SER A 462 25.04 -20.64 -5.55
C SER A 462 23.72 -19.96 -5.21
N ALA A 463 23.01 -19.45 -6.23
CA ALA A 463 21.70 -18.81 -6.05
C ALA A 463 20.63 -19.75 -5.45
N ASP A 464 20.75 -21.06 -5.67
CA ASP A 464 19.89 -22.12 -5.12
C ASP A 464 20.41 -22.71 -3.80
N GLY A 465 21.42 -22.09 -3.18
CA GLY A 465 21.89 -22.43 -1.84
C GLY A 465 22.94 -23.53 -1.79
N VAL A 466 23.47 -23.99 -2.92
CA VAL A 466 24.53 -25.01 -2.97
C VAL A 466 25.85 -24.40 -2.48
N ILE A 467 26.42 -24.98 -1.43
CA ILE A 467 27.69 -24.56 -0.82
C ILE A 467 28.85 -25.52 -1.11
N LEU A 468 28.53 -26.73 -1.59
CA LEU A 468 29.51 -27.70 -2.08
C LEU A 468 28.87 -28.51 -3.20
N ASN A 469 29.56 -28.62 -4.34
CA ASN A 469 29.19 -29.51 -5.43
C ASN A 469 30.47 -30.14 -5.97
N GLU A 470 30.77 -31.35 -5.50
CA GLU A 470 32.01 -32.05 -5.82
C GLU A 470 31.70 -33.35 -6.55
N LYS A 471 32.47 -33.59 -7.62
CA LYS A 471 32.43 -34.81 -8.40
C LYS A 471 33.71 -35.60 -8.18
N TYR A 472 33.60 -36.91 -7.95
CA TYR A 472 34.68 -37.76 -7.46
C TYR A 472 35.11 -38.86 -8.43
#